data_AF-A0A1C2EEN8-F1
#
_entry.id   AF-A0A1C2EEN8-F1
#
_cell.length_a   1.000
_cell.length_b   1.000
_cell.length_c   1.000
_cell.angle_alpha   90.00
_cell.angle_beta   90.00
_cell.angle_gamma   90.00
#
_symmetry.space_group_name_H-M   'P 1'
#
loop_
_entity.id
_entity.type
_entity.pdbx_description
1 polymer ?
#
loop_
_entity_poly.entity_id
_entity_poly.type
_entity_poly.pdbx_seq_one_letter_code
_entity_poly.pdbx_strand_id
1 'polypeptide(L)'
;MDYSLEAEIWKQAQIQLGEHGFAQVIESAVDSYRRRPGHSPLERIHVTSVGARGLLALRNTQRPGENSLNTDPLPPYATVRAAFRAHIYYALQFEIMQLGAPTDLIAGDQLARDMGL
;
A
#
# COMPACT_ATOMS: atom_id res chain seq x y z
N MET A 1 11.75 -4.16 -3.82
CA MET A 1 10.93 -3.70 -2.70
C MET A 1 11.18 -4.65 -1.55
N ASP A 2 11.53 -4.15 -0.38
CA ASP A 2 11.70 -4.98 0.82
C ASP A 2 10.33 -5.28 1.44
N TYR A 3 9.92 -6.56 1.40
CA TYR A 3 8.61 -6.99 1.89
C TYR A 3 8.46 -6.93 3.41
N SER A 4 9.57 -6.99 4.16
CA SER A 4 9.55 -6.86 5.62
C SER A 4 9.28 -5.42 6.04
N LEU A 5 9.95 -4.48 5.38
CA LEU A 5 9.72 -3.04 5.55
C LEU A 5 8.31 -2.63 5.12
N GLU A 6 7.84 -3.15 3.98
CA GLU A 6 6.46 -2.91 3.55
C GLU A 6 5.45 -3.38 4.59
N ALA A 7 5.58 -4.60 5.12
CA ALA A 7 4.67 -5.10 6.15
C ALA A 7 4.67 -4.22 7.41
N GLU A 8 5.84 -3.71 7.82
CA GLU A 8 5.94 -2.79 8.95
C GLU A 8 5.25 -1.45 8.66
N ILE A 9 5.39 -0.88 7.46
CA ILE A 9 4.68 0.35 7.06
C ILE A 9 3.16 0.16 7.08
N TRP A 10 2.65 -0.95 6.53
CA TRP A 10 1.22 -1.24 6.56
C TRP A 10 0.69 -1.37 7.99
N LYS A 11 1.46 -1.98 8.88
CA LYS A 11 1.11 -2.13 10.29
C LYS A 11 1.14 -0.78 11.02
N GLN A 12 2.22 -0.02 10.87
CA GLN A 12 2.37 1.29 11.53
C GLN A 12 1.33 2.28 11.04
N ALA A 13 1.03 2.32 9.75
CA ALA A 13 -0.03 3.16 9.21
C ALA A 13 -1.38 2.86 9.85
N GLN A 14 -1.73 1.57 10.01
CA GLN A 14 -3.00 1.18 10.65
C GLN A 14 -3.05 1.56 12.13
N ILE A 15 -1.92 1.46 12.84
CA ILE A 15 -1.83 1.83 14.26
C ILE A 15 -1.95 3.35 14.43
N GLN A 16 -1.23 4.12 13.64
CA GLN A 16 -1.09 5.57 13.84
C GLN A 16 -2.26 6.37 13.26
N LEU A 17 -2.78 5.98 12.09
CA LEU A 17 -3.88 6.70 11.43
C LEU A 17 -5.26 6.27 11.93
N GLY A 18 -5.34 5.15 12.64
CA GLY A 18 -6.60 4.49 12.96
C GLY A 18 -7.36 4.08 11.70
N GLU A 19 -8.60 3.60 11.88
CA GLU A 19 -9.38 3.01 10.78
C GLU A 19 -9.74 4.03 9.68
N HIS A 20 -10.24 5.20 10.08
CA HIS A 20 -10.68 6.22 9.13
C HIS A 20 -9.52 6.90 8.41
N GLY A 21 -8.45 7.28 9.13
CA GLY A 21 -7.29 7.92 8.52
C GLY A 21 -6.58 6.98 7.55
N PHE A 22 -6.43 5.71 7.91
CA PHE A 22 -5.82 4.72 7.04
C PHE A 22 -6.61 4.54 5.73
N ALA A 23 -7.94 4.40 5.82
CA ALA A 23 -8.77 4.28 4.63
C ALA A 23 -8.66 5.52 3.72
N GLN A 24 -8.68 6.73 4.30
CA GLN A 24 -8.53 7.99 3.57
C GLN A 24 -7.19 8.09 2.84
N VAL A 25 -6.09 7.65 3.47
CA VAL A 25 -4.77 7.66 2.82
C VAL A 25 -4.74 6.69 1.62
N ILE A 26 -5.33 5.50 1.76
CA ILE A 26 -5.42 4.55 0.64
C ILE A 26 -6.26 5.13 -0.50
N GLU A 27 -7.44 5.67 -0.19
CA GLU A 27 -8.31 6.31 -1.19
C GLU A 27 -7.61 7.46 -1.91
N SER A 28 -6.95 8.35 -1.17
CA SER A 28 -6.15 9.45 -1.73
C SER A 28 -4.98 8.95 -2.59
N ALA A 29 -4.28 7.91 -2.16
CA ALA A 29 -3.22 7.28 -2.95
C ALA A 29 -3.75 6.70 -4.26
N VAL A 30 -4.94 6.11 -4.24
CA VAL A 30 -5.59 5.56 -5.43
C VAL A 30 -5.99 6.66 -6.40
N ASP A 31 -6.64 7.71 -5.89
CA ASP A 31 -7.11 8.83 -6.70
C ASP A 31 -5.95 9.63 -7.32
N SER A 32 -4.85 9.76 -6.59
CA SER A 32 -3.63 10.42 -7.06
C SER A 32 -2.80 9.57 -8.02
N TYR A 33 -3.04 8.25 -8.09
CA TYR A 33 -2.24 7.35 -8.91
C TYR A 33 -2.49 7.57 -10.41
N ARG A 34 -1.55 8.24 -11.06
CA ARG A 34 -1.50 8.33 -12.51
C ARG A 34 -0.71 7.16 -13.07
N ARG A 35 -1.40 6.28 -13.79
CA ARG A 35 -0.77 5.12 -14.45
C ARG A 35 0.36 5.58 -15.35
N ARG A 36 1.58 5.14 -15.04
CA ARG A 36 2.75 5.39 -15.89
C ARG A 36 2.66 4.54 -17.17
N PRO A 37 3.03 5.08 -18.34
CA PRO A 37 3.19 4.27 -19.55
C PRO A 37 4.28 3.23 -19.35
N GLY A 38 4.08 2.03 -19.89
CA GLY A 38 5.01 0.90 -19.78
C GLY A 38 4.38 -0.36 -19.17
N HIS A 39 5.13 -1.47 -19.24
CA HIS A 39 4.73 -2.72 -18.62
C HIS A 39 5.13 -2.72 -17.14
N SER A 40 4.14 -2.65 -16.26
CA SER A 40 4.35 -2.93 -14.83
C SER A 40 3.87 -4.34 -14.53
N PRO A 41 4.73 -5.22 -13.98
CA PRO A 41 4.35 -6.58 -13.63
C PRO A 41 3.24 -6.58 -12.58
N LEU A 42 2.45 -7.65 -12.56
CA LEU A 42 1.46 -7.91 -11.54
C LEU A 42 2.12 -8.63 -10.36
N GLU A 43 1.86 -8.16 -9.16
CA GLU A 43 2.33 -8.71 -7.90
C GLU A 43 1.16 -9.02 -6.97
N ARG A 44 1.38 -9.97 -6.06
CA ARG A 44 0.40 -10.33 -5.04
C ARG A 44 0.75 -9.61 -3.74
N ILE A 45 -0.26 -8.98 -3.15
CA ILE A 45 -0.22 -8.44 -1.79
C ILE A 45 -1.08 -9.35 -0.92
N HIS A 46 -0.48 -10.01 0.06
CA HIS A 46 -1.17 -10.97 0.93
C HIS A 46 -1.81 -10.28 2.14
N VAL A 47 -2.92 -10.85 2.61
CA VAL A 47 -3.63 -10.40 3.83
C VAL A 47 -2.72 -10.39 5.05
N THR A 48 -1.75 -11.30 5.11
CA THR A 48 -0.77 -11.39 6.20
C THR A 48 0.17 -10.19 6.24
N SER A 49 0.37 -9.52 5.10
CA SER A 49 1.25 -8.34 4.99
C SER A 49 0.51 -7.03 5.27
N VAL A 50 -0.76 -6.93 4.84
CA VAL A 50 -1.50 -5.64 4.86
C VAL A 50 -2.71 -5.64 5.81
N GLY A 51 -3.02 -6.78 6.41
CA GLY A 51 -4.23 -6.99 7.19
C GLY A 51 -5.49 -7.09 6.30
N ALA A 52 -6.58 -7.59 6.89
CA ALA A 52 -7.86 -7.70 6.18
C ALA A 52 -8.38 -6.35 5.66
N ARG A 53 -8.15 -5.27 6.41
CA ARG A 53 -8.58 -3.91 6.07
C ARG A 53 -7.82 -3.32 4.89
N GLY A 54 -6.49 -3.42 4.92
CA GLY A 54 -5.64 -3.01 3.79
C GLY A 54 -6.02 -3.79 2.53
N LEU A 55 -6.28 -5.08 2.66
CA LEU A 55 -6.70 -5.91 1.55
C LEU A 55 -8.06 -5.49 0.97
N LEU A 56 -9.04 -5.18 1.82
CA LEU A 56 -10.35 -4.70 1.37
C LEU A 56 -10.24 -3.35 0.66
N ALA A 57 -9.47 -2.40 1.21
CA ALA A 57 -9.26 -1.10 0.59
C ALA A 57 -8.58 -1.22 -0.79
N LEU A 58 -7.58 -2.08 -0.92
CA LEU A 58 -6.91 -2.39 -2.19
C LEU A 58 -7.85 -3.02 -3.24
N ARG A 59 -8.89 -3.71 -2.80
CA ARG A 59 -9.84 -4.38 -3.70
C ARG A 59 -10.97 -3.45 -4.14
N ASN A 60 -11.44 -2.59 -3.23
CA ASN A 60 -12.45 -1.57 -3.55
C ASN A 60 -11.95 -0.52 -4.55
N THR A 61 -10.62 -0.41 -4.67
CA THR A 61 -9.96 0.56 -5.56
C THR A 61 -9.66 0.01 -6.95
N GLN A 62 -9.89 -1.29 -7.18
CA GLN A 62 -9.79 -1.89 -8.52
C GLN A 62 -11.05 -1.55 -9.32
N ARG A 63 -10.86 -1.04 -10.54
CA ARG A 63 -11.98 -0.63 -11.40
C ARG A 63 -12.85 -1.83 -11.78
N PRO A 64 -14.17 -1.65 -11.97
CA PRO A 64 -15.05 -2.68 -12.50
C PRO A 64 -14.49 -3.20 -13.83
N GLY A 65 -14.16 -4.49 -13.89
CA GLY A 65 -13.53 -5.13 -15.06
C GLY A 65 -12.09 -5.62 -14.85
N GLU A 66 -11.36 -5.15 -13.84
CA GLU A 66 -10.09 -5.76 -13.40
C GLU A 66 -10.33 -6.93 -12.42
N ASN A 67 -11.48 -6.94 -11.74
CA ASN A 67 -12.03 -8.14 -11.11
C ASN A 67 -12.62 -9.06 -12.19
N SER A 68 -11.79 -9.93 -12.76
CA SER A 68 -12.33 -11.13 -13.39
C SER A 68 -12.94 -11.99 -12.30
N LEU A 69 -14.27 -11.97 -12.22
CA LEU A 69 -15.15 -12.89 -11.51
C LEU A 69 -15.24 -12.72 -9.98
N ASN A 70 -16.31 -12.04 -9.58
CA ASN A 70 -16.94 -12.18 -8.27
C ASN A 70 -17.43 -13.62 -8.07
N THR A 71 -16.55 -14.52 -7.63
CA THR A 71 -16.94 -15.79 -7.02
C THR A 71 -16.07 -16.06 -5.81
N ASP A 72 -16.73 -16.33 -4.69
CA ASP A 72 -16.13 -16.74 -3.41
C ASP A 72 -15.28 -18.03 -3.55
N PRO A 73 -14.33 -18.30 -2.63
CA PRO A 73 -13.90 -17.42 -1.55
C PRO A 73 -12.95 -16.33 -2.05
N LEU A 74 -13.07 -15.13 -1.48
CA LEU A 74 -12.11 -14.04 -1.68
C LEU A 74 -10.68 -14.56 -1.47
N PRO A 75 -9.76 -14.45 -2.46
CA PRO A 75 -8.39 -14.91 -2.28
C PRO A 75 -7.73 -14.19 -1.09
N PRO A 76 -6.82 -14.83 -0.33
CA PRO A 76 -6.10 -14.20 0.79
C PRO A 76 -5.03 -13.20 0.31
N TYR A 77 -5.19 -12.67 -0.91
CA TYR A 77 -4.31 -11.71 -1.55
C TYR A 77 -5.05 -10.89 -2.61
N ALA A 78 -4.52 -9.71 -2.91
CA ALA A 78 -4.94 -8.86 -4.01
C ALA A 78 -3.82 -8.83 -5.05
N THR A 79 -4.18 -8.86 -6.32
CA THR A 79 -3.21 -8.73 -7.40
C THR A 79 -3.18 -7.27 -7.84
N VAL A 80 -2.03 -6.61 -7.71
CA VAL A 80 -1.83 -5.22 -8.07
C VAL A 80 -0.61 -5.06 -8.96
N ARG A 81 -0.53 -3.98 -9.73
CA ARG A 81 0.68 -3.67 -10.48
C ARG A 81 1.79 -3.20 -9.52
N ALA A 82 3.03 -3.64 -9.73
CA ALA A 82 4.19 -3.27 -8.91
C ALA A 82 4.33 -1.73 -8.72
N ALA A 83 4.12 -0.95 -9.79
CA ALA A 83 4.16 0.50 -9.70
C ALA A 83 3.05 1.10 -8.82
N PHE A 84 1.87 0.47 -8.79
CA PHE A 84 0.76 0.88 -7.93
C PHE A 84 1.03 0.49 -6.46
N ARG A 85 1.55 -0.71 -6.23
CA ARG A 85 2.01 -1.15 -4.89
C ARG A 85 3.03 -0.18 -4.30
N ALA A 86 4.05 0.18 -5.07
CA ALA A 86 5.06 1.14 -4.65
C ALA A 86 4.45 2.52 -4.36
N HIS A 87 3.51 2.99 -5.19
CA HIS A 87 2.82 4.27 -4.96
C HIS A 87 2.08 4.31 -3.62
N ILE A 88 1.30 3.26 -3.31
CA ILE A 88 0.59 3.17 -2.03
C ILE A 88 1.56 3.10 -0.85
N TYR A 89 2.60 2.28 -0.97
CA TYR A 89 3.64 2.17 0.05
C TYR A 89 4.24 3.54 0.37
N TYR A 90 4.56 4.34 -0.66
CA TYR A 90 5.14 5.67 -0.45
C TYR A 90 4.14 6.66 0.15
N ALA A 91 2.86 6.57 -0.21
CA ALA A 91 1.82 7.40 0.41
C ALA A 91 1.68 7.09 1.91
N LEU A 92 1.66 5.81 2.28
CA LEU A 92 1.60 5.40 3.69
C LEU A 92 2.85 5.83 4.47
N GLN A 93 4.03 5.63 3.90
CA GLN A 93 5.30 6.05 4.50
C GLN A 93 5.31 7.57 4.74
N PHE A 94 4.91 8.35 3.75
CA PHE A 94 4.83 9.81 3.87
C PHE A 94 3.91 10.24 5.02
N GLU A 95 2.72 9.64 5.13
CA GLU A 95 1.77 9.97 6.20
C GLU A 95 2.30 9.61 7.60
N ILE A 96 2.97 8.46 7.74
CA ILE A 96 3.64 8.08 9.00
C ILE A 96 4.72 9.11 9.37
N MET A 97 5.52 9.55 8.40
CA MET A 97 6.55 10.56 8.62
C MET A 97 5.95 11.90 9.06
N GLN A 98 4.83 12.30 8.47
CA GLN A 98 4.13 13.55 8.81
C GLN A 98 3.51 13.53 10.21
N LEU A 99 3.11 12.37 10.72
CA LEU A 99 2.62 12.21 12.10
C LEU A 99 3.73 12.29 13.16
N GLY A 100 5.01 12.26 12.76
CA GLY A 100 6.15 12.50 13.64
C GLY A 100 6.55 11.34 14.54
N ALA A 101 6.04 10.12 14.29
CA ALA A 101 6.39 8.91 15.05
C ALA A 101 6.77 7.70 14.15
N PRO A 102 7.67 7.86 13.15
CA PRO A 102 8.15 6.72 12.38
C PRO A 102 9.02 5.79 13.24
N THR A 103 9.04 4.50 12.91
CA THR A 103 10.06 3.58 13.45
C THR A 103 11.42 3.87 12.80
N ASP A 104 12.52 3.50 13.46
CA ASP A 104 13.88 3.69 12.92
C ASP A 104 14.05 3.07 11.52
N LEU A 105 13.36 1.95 11.28
CA LEU A 105 13.34 1.26 9.99
C LEU A 105 12.71 2.14 8.89
N ILE A 106 11.56 2.75 9.18
CA ILE A 106 10.81 3.60 8.23
C ILE A 106 11.55 4.91 7.98
N ALA A 107 12.09 5.51 9.04
CA ALA A 107 12.89 6.73 8.95
C ALA A 107 14.20 6.48 8.18
N GLY A 108 14.85 5.33 8.41
CA GLY A 108 16.06 4.92 7.70
C GLY A 108 15.82 4.72 6.21
N ASP A 109 14.72 4.07 5.82
CA ASP A 109 14.34 3.92 4.40
C ASP A 109 14.06 5.25 3.72
N GLN A 110 13.31 6.15 4.39
CA GLN A 110 13.05 7.48 3.86
C GLN A 110 14.36 8.26 3.66
N LEU A 111 15.28 8.21 4.63
CA LEU A 111 16.58 8.86 4.53
C LEU A 111 17.44 8.28 3.40
N ALA A 112 17.50 6.95 3.27
CA ALA A 112 18.22 6.28 2.18
C ALA A 112 17.69 6.75 0.82
N ARG A 113 16.36 6.84 0.68
CA ARG A 113 15.71 7.31 -0.52
C ARG A 113 15.99 8.78 -0.82
N ASP A 114 15.96 9.65 0.19
CA ASP A 114 16.29 11.07 0.04
C ASP A 114 17.76 11.27 -0.38
N MET A 115 18.63 10.33 -0.02
CA MET A 115 20.03 10.26 -0.47
C MET A 115 20.22 9.57 -1.82
N GLY A 116 19.15 9.04 -2.44
CA GLY A 116 19.19 8.35 -3.72
C GLY A 116 19.78 6.93 -3.68
N LEU A 117 19.73 6.28 -2.51
CA LEU A 117 20.21 4.91 -2.28
C LEU A 117 19.13 3.85 -2.49
#